data_AF-A0A9W8P0Q2-F1
#
_entry.id   AF-A0A9W8P0Q2-F1
#
_cell.length_a   1.000
_cell.length_b   1.000
_cell.length_c   1.000
_cell.angle_alpha   90.00
_cell.angle_beta   90.00
_cell.angle_gamma   90.00
#
_symmetry.space_group_name_H-M   'P 1'
#
loop_
_entity.id
_entity.type
_entity.pdbx_description
1 polymer ?
#
loop_
_entity_poly.entity_id
_entity_poly.type
_entity_poly.pdbx_seq_one_letter_code
_entity_poly.pdbx_strand_id
1 'polypeptide(L)'
;MRTTIYDLPTEIIEEILILCDPIEVGMISCCSQLFYNLIYNSRGDSSQHLWRALYLAQPFDDPTRCVSHHGRPRVGEFNWRSELQAIIRARTVLKDVSICKPYERIQVLKTLLNMVSWVPPLRSYGDILENLSQNLLWVAAVTRGGVFLDSGKIGLPSDDSEPAEEEAHLRARLHTIIGLTPADYKPASRLAARAYVYNMRHYNWANEFGPFLPTSTEGSGIGRVNWVHMRHIHHSITMHMLELADDAAFEVVIYPLSFPYTQIIIPEGIDLDQEEDWAGVNGVWTVSFCFVDHSLLLRYNNIPSIETGGFRESLLTGPAFQEMFRSMKLTLQVTSVKEDPNHPGRPRIYFLGAIAEPSNGSSTINGYVCMTDDNQIRWHFVSGEQGQAIWSSEGVQVGGIRSSYGVLGSWTTIFHDEDDPVGPFWLRKPPTDQTPALGSAASLHSS
;
A
#
# COMPACT_ATOMS: atom_id res chain seq x y z
N MET A 1 47.41 36.61 8.38
CA MET A 1 46.14 36.27 9.05
C MET A 1 45.77 34.85 8.64
N ARG A 2 45.35 34.00 9.58
CA ARG A 2 44.73 32.71 9.22
C ARG A 2 43.26 33.00 8.90
N THR A 3 42.87 32.82 7.65
CA THR A 3 41.47 32.82 7.24
C THR A 3 40.77 31.65 7.92
N THR A 4 39.66 31.91 8.57
CA THR A 4 38.81 30.93 9.25
C THR A 4 37.51 30.76 8.47
N ILE A 5 36.75 29.70 8.78
CA ILE A 5 35.43 29.47 8.14
C ILE A 5 34.46 30.64 8.38
N TYR A 6 34.65 31.40 9.46
CA TYR A 6 33.85 32.58 9.80
C TYR A 6 34.12 33.79 8.87
N ASP A 7 35.21 33.77 8.12
CA ASP A 7 35.58 34.83 7.19
C ASP A 7 35.00 34.59 5.77
N LEU A 8 34.30 33.47 5.56
CA LEU A 8 33.66 33.14 4.28
C LEU A 8 32.33 33.90 4.12
N PRO A 9 31.95 34.29 2.89
CA PRO A 9 30.60 34.76 2.59
C PRO A 9 29.54 33.72 2.96
N THR A 10 28.37 34.18 3.39
CA THR A 10 27.26 33.32 3.81
C THR A 10 26.85 32.32 2.75
N GLU A 11 26.88 32.73 1.48
CA GLU A 11 26.53 31.91 0.32
C GLU A 11 27.48 30.71 0.17
N ILE A 12 28.78 30.92 0.42
CA ILE A 12 29.79 29.84 0.38
C ILE A 12 29.59 28.89 1.56
N ILE A 13 29.21 29.41 2.73
CA ILE A 13 28.87 28.56 3.88
C ILE A 13 27.62 27.72 3.57
N GLU A 14 26.59 28.30 2.94
CA GLU A 14 25.40 27.55 2.52
C GLU A 14 25.74 26.47 1.49
N GLU A 15 26.58 26.75 0.48
CA GLU A 15 27.05 25.74 -0.48
C GLU A 15 27.78 24.59 0.20
N ILE A 16 28.64 24.87 1.19
CA ILE A 16 29.30 23.82 1.99
C ILE A 16 28.27 22.99 2.75
N LEU A 17 27.28 23.62 3.39
CA LEU A 17 26.25 22.92 4.15
C LEU A 17 25.39 22.01 3.26
N ILE A 18 25.11 22.40 2.02
CA ILE A 18 24.32 21.61 1.07
C ILE A 18 25.00 20.28 0.70
N LEU A 19 26.34 20.24 0.78
CA LEU A 19 27.12 19.03 0.51
C LEU A 19 27.18 18.06 1.72
N CYS A 20 26.75 18.49 2.91
CA CYS A 20 26.76 17.69 4.12
C CYS A 20 25.47 16.87 4.27
N ASP A 21 25.54 15.78 5.04
CA ASP A 21 24.32 15.07 5.43
C ASP A 21 23.47 15.95 6.37
N PRO A 22 22.12 15.97 6.26
CA PRO A 22 21.28 16.80 7.11
C PRO A 22 21.47 16.59 8.63
N ILE A 23 21.94 15.41 9.06
CA ILE A 23 22.31 15.16 10.47
C ILE A 23 23.55 15.98 10.84
N GLU A 24 24.55 16.04 9.96
CA GLU A 24 25.78 16.83 10.16
C GLU A 24 25.48 18.33 10.17
N VAL A 25 24.60 18.80 9.30
CA VAL A 25 24.09 20.19 9.33
C VAL A 25 23.46 20.50 10.69
N GLY A 26 22.65 19.58 11.22
CA GLY A 26 22.12 19.67 12.58
C GLY A 26 23.22 19.77 13.65
N MET A 27 24.28 18.98 13.55
CA MET A 27 25.42 19.03 14.48
C MET A 27 26.20 20.35 14.38
N ILE A 28 26.44 20.86 13.17
CA ILE A 28 27.13 22.13 12.92
C ILE A 28 26.36 23.30 13.55
N SER A 29 25.03 23.25 13.53
CA SER A 29 24.18 24.26 14.18
C SER A 29 24.45 24.40 15.68
N CYS A 30 24.92 23.34 16.35
CA CYS A 30 25.25 23.35 17.77
C CYS A 30 26.64 23.93 18.07
N CYS A 31 27.49 24.11 17.06
CA CYS A 31 28.88 24.55 17.25
C CYS A 31 29.00 26.07 17.51
N SER A 32 28.09 26.89 16.98
CA SER A 32 28.11 28.34 17.20
C SER A 32 26.75 29.00 16.97
N GLN A 33 26.53 30.16 17.60
CA GLN A 33 25.34 30.97 17.37
C GLN A 33 25.23 31.46 15.92
N LEU A 34 26.36 31.67 15.24
CA LEU A 34 26.37 32.06 13.82
C LEU A 34 25.73 30.96 12.96
N PHE A 35 26.21 29.71 13.09
CA PHE A 35 25.66 28.58 12.33
C PHE A 35 24.21 28.29 12.72
N TYR A 36 23.87 28.36 14.00
CA TYR A 36 22.48 28.23 14.44
C TYR A 36 21.58 29.26 13.75
N ASN A 37 21.99 30.53 13.73
CA ASN A 37 21.20 31.59 13.14
C ASN A 37 21.09 31.45 11.62
N LEU A 38 22.17 31.05 10.95
CA LEU A 38 22.18 30.78 9.52
C LEU A 38 21.19 29.67 9.14
N ILE A 39 21.23 28.56 9.88
CA ILE A 39 20.45 27.35 9.56
C ILE A 39 18.97 27.51 9.95
N TYR A 40 18.68 28.12 11.10
CA TYR A 40 17.32 28.12 11.67
C TYR A 40 16.63 29.47 11.76
N ASN A 41 17.37 30.58 11.78
CA ASN A 41 16.84 31.93 11.99
C ASN A 41 17.08 32.87 10.79
N SER A 42 17.38 32.32 9.61
CA SER A 42 17.45 33.13 8.39
C SER A 42 16.09 33.84 8.18
N ARG A 43 16.10 35.14 7.90
CA ARG A 43 14.89 35.98 7.87
C ARG A 43 14.30 36.05 6.46
N GLY A 44 13.00 35.81 6.32
CA GLY A 44 12.26 35.95 5.05
C GLY A 44 12.24 34.68 4.19
N ASP A 45 12.03 34.83 2.88
CA ASP A 45 11.96 33.74 1.90
C ASP A 45 13.25 32.90 1.80
N SER A 46 14.38 33.47 2.23
CA SER A 46 15.68 32.78 2.37
C SER A 46 15.67 31.68 3.45
N SER A 47 14.73 31.70 4.38
CA SER A 47 14.60 30.68 5.43
C SER A 47 14.30 29.28 4.90
N GLN A 48 13.73 29.16 3.69
CA GLN A 48 13.43 27.87 3.05
C GLN A 48 14.45 27.52 1.96
N HIS A 49 15.28 28.46 1.50
CA HIS A 49 16.23 28.22 0.40
C HIS A 49 17.23 27.11 0.75
N LEU A 50 17.92 27.23 1.89
CA LEU A 50 18.87 26.22 2.36
C LEU A 50 18.19 24.87 2.56
N TRP A 51 17.01 24.83 3.18
CA TRP A 51 16.26 23.59 3.43
C TRP A 51 15.77 22.93 2.15
N ARG A 52 15.35 23.73 1.16
CA ARG A 52 15.01 23.25 -0.18
C ARG A 52 16.21 22.62 -0.86
N ALA A 53 17.35 23.31 -0.85
CA ALA A 53 18.59 22.79 -1.44
C ALA A 53 19.05 21.50 -0.74
N LEU A 54 19.01 21.45 0.59
CA LEU A 54 19.31 20.25 1.38
C LEU A 54 18.38 19.09 1.05
N TYR A 55 17.08 19.33 0.91
CA TYR A 55 16.11 18.31 0.53
C TYR A 55 16.39 17.78 -0.88
N LEU A 56 16.57 18.68 -1.86
CA LEU A 56 16.78 18.30 -3.27
C LEU A 56 18.14 17.65 -3.51
N ALA A 57 19.10 17.81 -2.60
CA ALA A 57 20.36 17.08 -2.60
C ALA A 57 20.21 15.62 -2.12
N GLN A 58 19.09 15.27 -1.47
CA GLN A 58 18.79 13.89 -1.08
C GLN A 58 18.19 13.10 -2.26
N PRO A 59 18.27 11.76 -2.26
CA PRO A 59 17.62 10.92 -3.26
C PRO A 59 16.11 10.81 -3.00
N PHE A 60 15.41 11.95 -2.99
CA PHE A 60 13.97 12.06 -2.83
C PHE A 60 13.35 12.67 -4.09
N ASP A 61 12.06 12.41 -4.30
CA ASP A 61 11.34 13.04 -5.40
C ASP A 61 11.16 14.54 -5.13
N ASP A 62 11.26 15.36 -6.18
CA ASP A 62 10.89 16.77 -6.12
C ASP A 62 9.38 16.88 -5.85
N PRO A 63 8.96 17.44 -4.69
CA PRO A 63 7.54 17.52 -4.32
C PRO A 63 6.71 18.35 -5.31
N THR A 64 7.33 19.25 -6.09
CA THR A 64 6.63 20.04 -7.12
C THR A 64 6.19 19.21 -8.33
N ARG A 65 6.81 18.03 -8.52
CA ARG A 65 6.48 17.07 -9.58
C ARG A 65 5.59 15.93 -9.08
N CYS A 66 5.36 15.87 -7.78
CA CYS A 66 4.59 14.81 -7.15
C CYS A 66 3.08 15.12 -7.14
N VAL A 67 2.29 14.07 -7.24
CA VAL A 67 0.85 14.11 -7.03
C VAL A 67 0.48 13.10 -5.95
N SER A 68 -0.66 13.33 -5.29
CA SER A 68 -1.24 12.34 -4.39
C SER A 68 -1.63 11.06 -5.15
N HIS A 69 -1.95 9.99 -4.43
CA HIS A 69 -2.57 8.79 -5.02
C HIS A 69 -3.88 9.07 -5.77
N HIS A 70 -4.50 10.23 -5.57
CA HIS A 70 -5.69 10.69 -6.32
C HIS A 70 -5.35 11.54 -7.54
N GLY A 71 -4.07 11.76 -7.84
CA GLY A 71 -3.60 12.57 -8.96
C GLY A 71 -3.71 14.08 -8.75
N ARG A 72 -4.04 14.52 -7.54
CA ARG A 72 -4.08 15.95 -7.21
C ARG A 72 -2.69 16.44 -6.82
N PRO A 73 -2.22 17.58 -7.37
CA PRO A 73 -0.98 18.19 -6.94
C PRO A 73 -1.11 18.73 -5.52
N ARG A 74 0.02 18.96 -4.85
CA ARG A 74 0.02 19.56 -3.52
C ARG A 74 -0.43 21.02 -3.62
N VAL A 75 -1.34 21.41 -2.74
CA VAL A 75 -1.86 22.79 -2.66
C VAL A 75 -1.12 23.54 -1.55
N GLY A 76 -0.66 24.75 -1.82
CA GLY A 76 0.02 25.62 -0.87
C GLY A 76 1.55 25.48 -0.86
N GLU A 77 2.20 26.24 0.01
CA GLU A 77 3.67 26.25 0.14
C GLU A 77 4.18 24.95 0.78
N PHE A 78 5.28 24.41 0.23
CA PHE A 78 5.95 23.24 0.80
C PHE A 78 6.93 23.66 1.89
N ASN A 79 6.72 23.16 3.11
CA ASN A 79 7.60 23.42 4.25
C ASN A 79 8.82 22.49 4.22
N TRP A 80 9.82 22.85 3.42
CA TRP A 80 11.04 22.07 3.19
C TRP A 80 11.74 21.67 4.49
N ARG A 81 11.83 22.61 5.45
CA ARG A 81 12.44 22.36 6.75
C ARG A 81 11.74 21.23 7.51
N SER A 82 10.43 21.34 7.70
CA SER A 82 9.69 20.40 8.55
C SER A 82 9.62 19.01 7.93
N GLU A 83 9.42 18.95 6.60
CA GLU A 83 9.39 17.70 5.85
C GLU A 83 10.76 17.00 5.89
N LEU A 84 11.86 17.73 5.60
CA LEU A 84 13.20 17.15 5.69
C LEU A 84 13.52 16.68 7.11
N GLN A 85 13.21 17.47 8.14
CA GLN A 85 13.45 17.06 9.53
C GLN A 85 12.67 15.78 9.91
N ALA A 86 11.41 15.65 9.47
CA ALA A 86 10.61 14.46 9.72
C ALA A 86 11.19 13.23 9.01
N ILE A 87 11.59 13.36 7.74
CA ILE A 87 12.19 12.26 6.96
C ILE A 87 13.52 11.83 7.57
N ILE A 88 14.37 12.78 7.97
CA ILE A 88 15.66 12.49 8.58
C ILE A 88 15.47 11.86 9.97
N ARG A 89 14.45 12.28 10.74
CA ARG A 89 14.09 11.60 12.00
C ARG A 89 13.67 10.15 11.76
N ALA A 90 12.80 9.90 10.77
CA ALA A 90 12.39 8.56 10.38
C ALA A 90 13.60 7.71 9.96
N ARG A 91 14.51 8.27 9.13
CA ARG A 91 15.77 7.61 8.73
C ARG A 91 16.62 7.20 9.93
N THR A 92 16.79 8.08 10.91
CA THR A 92 17.60 7.79 12.11
C THR A 92 16.95 6.69 12.96
N VAL A 93 15.62 6.73 13.14
CA VAL A 93 14.84 5.69 13.84
C VAL A 93 14.91 4.34 13.11
N LEU A 94 14.89 4.33 11.78
CA LEU A 94 14.97 3.09 11.00
C LEU A 94 16.38 2.48 11.00
N LYS A 95 17.43 3.30 11.18
CA LYS A 95 18.81 2.80 11.36
C LYS A 95 18.99 2.18 12.74
N ASP A 96 18.37 2.75 13.77
CA ASP A 96 18.38 2.23 15.13
C ASP A 96 17.00 2.43 15.77
N VAL A 97 16.22 1.36 15.88
CA VAL A 97 14.86 1.43 16.43
C VAL A 97 14.89 1.67 17.94
N SER A 98 15.99 1.37 18.63
CA SER A 98 16.08 1.51 20.09
C SER A 98 15.96 2.96 20.56
N ILE A 99 16.28 3.93 19.69
CA ILE A 99 16.14 5.37 19.98
C ILE A 99 14.73 5.91 19.68
N CYS A 100 13.83 5.07 19.18
CA CYS A 100 12.45 5.43 18.89
C CYS A 100 11.60 5.38 20.15
N LYS A 101 11.07 6.52 20.54
CA LYS A 101 10.15 6.66 21.66
C LYS A 101 8.74 6.22 21.24
N PRO A 102 7.96 5.55 22.09
CA PRO A 102 6.63 5.04 21.72
C PRO A 102 5.71 6.09 21.07
N TYR A 103 5.69 7.31 21.61
CA TYR A 103 4.82 8.39 21.12
C TYR A 103 5.18 8.92 19.72
N GLU A 104 6.38 8.66 19.21
CA GLU A 104 6.80 9.16 17.89
C GLU A 104 6.56 8.15 16.76
N ARG A 105 6.17 6.90 17.09
CA ARG A 105 6.00 5.82 16.12
C ARG A 105 4.98 6.13 15.05
N ILE A 106 3.82 6.65 15.46
CA ILE A 106 2.75 7.09 14.56
C ILE A 106 3.25 8.16 13.60
N GLN A 107 4.03 9.14 14.10
CA GLN A 107 4.58 10.20 13.27
C GLN A 107 5.59 9.65 12.24
N VAL A 108 6.45 8.71 12.64
CA VAL A 108 7.38 8.04 11.72
C VAL A 108 6.61 7.30 10.62
N LEU A 109 5.58 6.51 10.98
CA LEU A 109 4.74 5.82 9.99
C LEU A 109 4.03 6.79 9.05
N LYS A 110 3.47 7.88 9.58
CA LYS A 110 2.83 8.94 8.77
C LYS A 110 3.81 9.58 7.80
N THR A 111 5.06 9.85 8.22
CA THR A 111 6.11 10.38 7.34
C THR A 111 6.43 9.41 6.21
N LEU A 112 6.62 8.11 6.50
CA LEU A 112 6.88 7.11 5.47
C LEU A 112 5.71 6.93 4.50
N LEU A 113 4.48 6.89 5.03
CA LEU A 113 3.27 6.83 4.21
C LEU A 113 3.11 8.07 3.33
N ASN A 114 3.39 9.26 3.86
CA ASN A 114 3.37 10.51 3.09
C ASN A 114 4.35 10.44 1.90
N MET A 115 5.58 9.95 2.11
CA MET A 115 6.57 9.79 1.03
C MET A 115 6.06 8.85 -0.09
N VAL A 116 5.47 7.70 0.25
CA VAL A 116 4.96 6.74 -0.75
C VAL A 116 3.61 7.12 -1.35
N SER A 117 2.92 8.11 -0.76
CA SER A 117 1.61 8.59 -1.21
C SER A 117 1.68 9.82 -2.10
N TRP A 118 2.84 10.50 -2.12
CA TRP A 118 3.13 11.68 -2.93
C TRP A 118 4.34 11.38 -3.82
N VAL A 119 4.04 10.97 -5.04
CA VAL A 119 5.04 10.45 -5.99
C VAL A 119 4.80 11.06 -7.38
N PRO A 120 5.83 11.14 -8.24
CA PRO A 120 5.64 11.55 -9.63
C PRO A 120 4.76 10.54 -10.38
N PRO A 121 3.81 10.99 -11.23
CA PRO A 121 2.98 10.08 -12.01
C PRO A 121 3.79 9.44 -13.15
N LEU A 122 3.53 8.15 -13.40
CA LEU A 122 3.96 7.49 -14.64
C LEU A 122 3.00 7.85 -15.78
N ARG A 123 3.46 7.75 -17.04
CA ARG A 123 2.60 7.99 -18.22
C ARG A 123 2.01 6.70 -18.74
N SER A 124 2.76 5.61 -18.62
CA SER A 124 2.35 4.28 -19.07
C SER A 124 2.83 3.19 -18.10
N TYR A 125 2.28 1.97 -18.28
CA TYR A 125 2.75 0.78 -17.56
C TYR A 125 4.19 0.38 -17.91
N GLY A 126 4.69 0.75 -19.09
CA GLY A 126 6.05 0.44 -19.54
C GLY A 126 7.11 1.29 -18.84
N ASP A 127 6.73 2.44 -18.29
CA ASP A 127 7.66 3.44 -17.74
C ASP A 127 8.17 3.08 -16.33
N ILE A 128 7.60 2.07 -15.68
CA ILE A 128 7.83 1.76 -14.25
C ILE A 128 9.31 1.63 -13.94
N LEU A 129 10.10 0.95 -14.79
CA LEU A 129 11.51 0.69 -14.52
C LEU A 129 12.40 1.93 -14.73
N GLU A 130 12.02 2.82 -15.66
CA GLU A 130 12.83 4.00 -16.02
C GLU A 130 12.49 5.22 -15.15
N ASN A 131 11.24 5.32 -14.69
CA ASN A 131 10.68 6.49 -14.00
C ASN A 131 10.16 6.16 -12.59
N LEU A 132 10.81 5.19 -11.95
CA LEU A 132 10.48 4.80 -10.58
C LEU A 132 10.72 5.96 -9.61
N SER A 133 9.72 6.21 -8.77
CA SER A 133 9.80 7.20 -7.69
C SER A 133 10.98 6.92 -6.76
N GLN A 134 11.78 7.96 -6.51
CA GLN A 134 12.89 7.90 -5.56
C GLN A 134 12.38 7.73 -4.12
N ASN A 135 11.23 8.33 -3.79
CA ASN A 135 10.59 8.13 -2.48
C ASN A 135 10.21 6.65 -2.27
N LEU A 136 9.60 6.00 -3.26
CA LEU A 136 9.24 4.58 -3.16
C LEU A 136 10.48 3.70 -2.97
N LEU A 137 11.52 3.90 -3.79
CA LEU A 137 12.79 3.19 -3.67
C LEU A 137 13.42 3.39 -2.30
N TRP A 138 13.49 4.63 -1.83
CA TRP A 138 14.11 4.97 -0.57
C TRP A 138 13.38 4.32 0.61
N VAL A 139 12.05 4.46 0.68
CA VAL A 139 11.23 3.87 1.76
C VAL A 139 11.36 2.35 1.76
N ALA A 140 11.29 1.70 0.60
CA ALA A 140 11.49 0.26 0.48
C ALA A 140 12.88 -0.16 0.96
N ALA A 141 13.93 0.56 0.59
CA ALA A 141 15.30 0.26 0.99
C ALA A 141 15.51 0.38 2.51
N VAL A 142 14.94 1.39 3.17
CA VAL A 142 15.10 1.58 4.63
C VAL A 142 14.19 0.66 5.46
N THR A 143 13.13 0.10 4.87
CA THR A 143 12.20 -0.84 5.55
C THR A 143 12.44 -2.31 5.20
N ARG A 144 13.29 -2.63 4.21
CA ARG A 144 13.54 -3.98 3.67
C ARG A 144 13.76 -5.10 4.69
N GLY A 145 14.35 -4.79 5.84
CA GLY A 145 14.60 -5.75 6.90
C GLY A 145 13.39 -6.08 7.78
N GLY A 146 12.19 -5.60 7.43
CA GLY A 146 11.03 -5.59 8.32
C GLY A 146 11.19 -4.62 9.49
N VAL A 147 12.15 -3.69 9.38
CA VAL A 147 12.36 -2.65 10.40
C VAL A 147 11.12 -1.76 10.40
N PHE A 148 10.54 -1.55 11.59
CA PHE A 148 9.30 -0.80 11.81
C PHE A 148 7.98 -1.46 11.33
N LEU A 149 8.07 -2.44 10.43
CA LEU A 149 6.94 -3.21 9.91
C LEU A 149 6.64 -4.48 10.73
N ASP A 150 7.67 -5.07 11.36
CA ASP A 150 7.52 -6.24 12.22
C ASP A 150 7.31 -5.81 13.69
N SER A 151 6.12 -6.08 14.24
CA SER A 151 5.78 -5.76 15.63
C SER A 151 6.76 -6.36 16.65
N GLY A 152 7.30 -7.55 16.36
CA GLY A 152 8.25 -8.23 17.24
C GLY A 152 9.59 -7.52 17.45
N LYS A 153 9.94 -6.49 16.66
CA LYS A 153 11.22 -5.77 16.76
C LYS A 153 11.14 -4.44 17.52
N ILE A 154 9.94 -3.90 17.73
CA ILE A 154 9.73 -2.54 18.27
C ILE A 154 9.11 -2.60 19.69
N GLY A 155 8.64 -3.77 20.11
CA GLY A 155 7.88 -3.95 21.35
C GLY A 155 6.38 -3.69 21.15
N LEU A 156 5.61 -3.92 22.20
CA LEU A 156 4.15 -3.77 22.16
C LEU A 156 3.75 -2.29 21.94
N PRO A 157 2.56 -2.03 21.37
CA PRO A 157 2.00 -0.68 21.30
C PRO A 157 1.74 -0.09 22.70
N SER A 158 1.33 1.17 22.75
CA SER A 158 0.85 1.80 23.99
C SER A 158 -0.20 0.94 24.69
N ASP A 159 -0.26 1.00 26.03
CA ASP A 159 -1.34 0.39 26.82
C ASP A 159 -2.72 1.00 26.48
N ASP A 160 -2.72 2.21 25.89
CA ASP A 160 -3.92 2.88 25.37
C ASP A 160 -4.39 2.24 24.05
N SER A 161 -5.69 1.92 23.96
CA SER A 161 -6.28 1.17 22.84
C SER A 161 -6.34 1.96 21.53
N GLU A 162 -6.67 3.26 21.56
CA GLU A 162 -6.85 4.05 20.32
C GLU A 162 -5.52 4.29 19.57
N PRO A 163 -4.43 4.77 20.20
CA PRO A 163 -3.16 4.96 19.49
C PRO A 163 -2.56 3.62 19.01
N ALA A 164 -2.80 2.53 19.75
CA ALA A 164 -2.40 1.19 19.36
C ALA A 164 -3.09 0.75 18.06
N GLU A 165 -4.39 1.01 17.93
CA GLU A 165 -5.16 0.72 16.72
C GLU A 165 -4.68 1.58 15.54
N GLU A 166 -4.50 2.89 15.72
CA GLU A 166 -3.97 3.77 14.68
C GLU A 166 -2.59 3.30 14.18
N GLU A 167 -1.68 2.99 15.11
CA GLU A 167 -0.35 2.47 14.78
C GLU A 167 -0.44 1.15 13.99
N ALA A 168 -1.33 0.24 14.39
CA ALA A 168 -1.54 -1.04 13.70
C ALA A 168 -2.03 -0.83 12.26
N HIS A 169 -2.99 0.06 12.04
CA HIS A 169 -3.52 0.37 10.71
C HIS A 169 -2.47 1.05 9.81
N LEU A 170 -1.73 2.04 10.34
CA LEU A 170 -0.68 2.72 9.57
C LEU A 170 0.45 1.75 9.18
N ARG A 171 0.87 0.90 10.12
CA ARG A 171 1.88 -0.13 9.86
C ARG A 171 1.41 -1.13 8.83
N ALA A 172 0.17 -1.63 8.97
CA ALA A 172 -0.40 -2.58 8.04
C ALA A 172 -0.53 -1.99 6.63
N ARG A 173 -0.96 -0.72 6.51
CA ARG A 173 -1.02 0.00 5.23
C ARG A 173 0.35 0.11 4.57
N LEU A 174 1.36 0.56 5.32
CA LEU A 174 2.72 0.69 4.79
C LEU A 174 3.27 -0.68 4.36
N HIS A 175 3.03 -1.72 5.15
CA HIS A 175 3.44 -3.08 4.83
C HIS A 175 2.75 -3.62 3.56
N THR A 176 1.45 -3.38 3.37
CA THR A 176 0.74 -3.75 2.15
C THR A 176 1.34 -3.03 0.92
N ILE A 177 1.67 -1.75 1.03
CA ILE A 177 2.27 -0.96 -0.06
C ILE A 177 3.69 -1.46 -0.40
N ILE A 178 4.54 -1.66 0.62
CA ILE A 178 5.95 -2.00 0.41
C ILE A 178 6.12 -3.44 -0.06
N GLY A 179 5.34 -4.38 0.48
CA GLY A 179 5.41 -5.80 0.16
C GLY A 179 5.82 -6.66 1.35
N LEU A 180 6.26 -7.89 1.07
CA LEU A 180 6.70 -8.84 2.08
C LEU A 180 8.02 -8.41 2.74
N THR A 181 8.17 -8.83 3.97
CA THR A 181 9.36 -8.73 4.80
C THR A 181 9.90 -10.13 5.11
N PRO A 182 11.13 -10.27 5.62
CA PRO A 182 11.66 -11.56 6.06
C PRO A 182 10.77 -12.28 7.10
N ALA A 183 9.99 -11.54 7.91
CA ALA A 183 9.13 -12.16 8.91
C ALA A 183 7.91 -12.86 8.31
N ASP A 184 7.47 -12.47 7.11
CA ASP A 184 6.27 -13.05 6.47
C ASP A 184 6.51 -14.49 6.01
N TYR A 185 7.75 -14.83 5.66
CA TYR A 185 8.13 -16.20 5.27
C TYR A 185 8.04 -17.22 6.42
N LYS A 186 7.98 -16.75 7.67
CA LYS A 186 7.88 -17.63 8.84
C LYS A 186 6.55 -18.40 8.79
N PRO A 187 6.55 -19.73 9.08
CA PRO A 187 5.33 -20.52 9.11
C PRO A 187 4.22 -19.93 10.00
N ALA A 188 4.59 -19.34 11.13
CA ALA A 188 3.65 -18.66 12.03
C ALA A 188 2.95 -17.45 11.38
N SER A 189 3.67 -16.64 10.61
CA SER A 189 3.11 -15.48 9.91
C SER A 189 2.16 -15.91 8.79
N ARG A 190 2.51 -16.97 8.05
CA ARG A 190 1.64 -17.58 7.03
C ARG A 190 0.36 -18.13 7.65
N LEU A 191 0.48 -18.83 8.77
CA LEU A 191 -0.66 -19.35 9.52
C LEU A 191 -1.56 -18.21 9.99
N ALA A 192 -1.00 -17.14 10.58
CA ALA A 192 -1.76 -15.99 11.03
C ALA A 192 -2.54 -15.31 9.88
N ALA A 193 -1.93 -15.17 8.69
CA ALA A 193 -2.61 -14.63 7.52
C ALA A 193 -3.79 -15.50 7.06
N ARG A 194 -3.57 -16.81 6.94
CA ARG A 194 -4.64 -17.77 6.59
C ARG A 194 -5.75 -17.80 7.62
N ALA A 195 -5.38 -17.87 8.90
CA ALA A 195 -6.34 -17.90 10.01
C ALA A 195 -7.22 -16.65 10.04
N TYR A 196 -6.66 -15.48 9.69
CA TYR A 196 -7.41 -14.24 9.59
C TYR A 196 -8.35 -14.22 8.38
N VAL A 197 -7.84 -14.57 7.19
CA VAL A 197 -8.61 -14.51 5.93
C VAL A 197 -9.74 -15.54 5.88
N TYR A 198 -9.54 -16.74 6.43
CA TYR A 198 -10.56 -17.79 6.42
C TYR A 198 -11.46 -17.81 7.67
N ASN A 199 -11.31 -16.82 8.56
CA ASN A 199 -12.22 -16.64 9.67
C ASN A 199 -13.47 -15.88 9.20
N MET A 200 -14.59 -16.60 9.06
CA MET A 200 -15.88 -16.08 8.58
C MET A 200 -16.40 -14.93 9.46
N ARG A 201 -16.00 -14.83 10.73
CA ARG A 201 -16.44 -13.76 11.64
C ARG A 201 -15.96 -12.37 11.23
N HIS A 202 -14.93 -12.28 10.39
CA HIS A 202 -14.46 -11.01 9.83
C HIS A 202 -15.31 -10.52 8.66
N TYR A 203 -16.37 -11.23 8.27
CA TYR A 203 -17.19 -10.91 7.12
C TYR A 203 -18.66 -10.83 7.55
N ASN A 204 -19.22 -9.64 7.51
CA ASN A 204 -20.59 -9.41 7.99
C ASN A 204 -21.19 -8.16 7.34
N TRP A 205 -22.49 -7.94 7.58
CA TRP A 205 -23.21 -6.79 7.03
C TRP A 205 -22.64 -5.42 7.45
N ALA A 206 -21.97 -5.32 8.60
CA ALA A 206 -21.41 -4.05 9.05
C ALA A 206 -20.17 -3.64 8.25
N ASN A 207 -19.45 -4.59 7.66
CA ASN A 207 -18.31 -4.30 6.77
C ASN A 207 -18.55 -4.69 5.31
N GLU A 208 -19.82 -4.95 4.96
CA GLU A 208 -20.24 -5.35 3.62
C GLU A 208 -19.46 -6.57 3.10
N PHE A 209 -19.00 -7.46 3.99
CA PHE A 209 -18.22 -8.66 3.65
C PHE A 209 -16.88 -8.35 2.94
N GLY A 210 -16.36 -7.14 3.10
CA GLY A 210 -15.07 -6.70 2.56
C GLY A 210 -14.06 -6.34 3.64
N PRO A 211 -12.84 -5.93 3.22
CA PRO A 211 -11.80 -5.44 4.12
C PRO A 211 -12.07 -4.01 4.59
N PHE A 212 -13.27 -3.77 5.13
CA PHE A 212 -13.73 -2.48 5.62
C PHE A 212 -13.96 -2.52 7.13
N LEU A 213 -13.83 -1.38 7.77
CA LEU A 213 -14.31 -1.14 9.11
C LEU A 213 -15.78 -0.70 9.04
N PRO A 214 -16.61 -1.02 10.04
CA PRO A 214 -17.97 -0.50 10.12
C PRO A 214 -17.99 1.03 10.03
N THR A 215 -18.98 1.59 9.34
CA THR A 215 -19.17 3.05 9.38
C THR A 215 -19.48 3.50 10.79
N SER A 216 -18.86 4.60 11.23
CA SER A 216 -19.20 5.27 12.49
C SER A 216 -20.45 6.14 12.37
N THR A 217 -20.97 6.33 11.16
CA THR A 217 -22.10 7.23 10.88
C THR A 217 -23.28 6.44 10.33
N GLU A 218 -24.35 6.35 11.12
CA GLU A 218 -25.59 5.69 10.69
C GLU A 218 -26.10 6.31 9.37
N GLY A 219 -26.25 5.47 8.33
CA GLY A 219 -26.75 5.89 7.03
C GLY A 219 -25.74 6.55 6.08
N SER A 220 -24.46 6.70 6.44
CA SER A 220 -23.44 7.25 5.50
C SER A 220 -22.98 6.25 4.43
N GLY A 221 -23.27 4.96 4.61
CA GLY A 221 -22.77 3.90 3.75
C GLY A 221 -21.39 3.39 4.19
N ILE A 222 -20.45 3.40 3.26
CA ILE A 222 -19.22 2.61 3.21
C ILE A 222 -18.17 3.13 4.20
N GLY A 223 -17.72 2.30 5.15
CA GLY A 223 -16.73 2.71 6.15
C GLY A 223 -15.28 2.84 5.65
N ARG A 224 -14.34 2.94 6.59
CA ARG A 224 -12.90 3.08 6.34
C ARG A 224 -12.24 1.76 5.95
N VAL A 225 -11.09 1.79 5.28
CA VAL A 225 -10.38 0.54 4.94
C VAL A 225 -9.75 -0.11 6.19
N ASN A 226 -10.03 -1.40 6.38
CA ASN A 226 -9.35 -2.22 7.38
C ASN A 226 -7.99 -2.68 6.83
N TRP A 227 -6.97 -1.86 7.03
CA TRP A 227 -5.61 -2.16 6.58
C TRP A 227 -4.99 -3.41 7.21
N VAL A 228 -5.41 -3.81 8.42
CA VAL A 228 -4.96 -5.07 9.04
C VAL A 228 -5.48 -6.27 8.23
N HIS A 229 -6.76 -6.23 7.84
CA HIS A 229 -7.35 -7.23 6.93
C HIS A 229 -6.65 -7.23 5.56
N MET A 230 -6.42 -6.04 4.98
CA MET A 230 -5.70 -5.90 3.72
C MET A 230 -4.30 -6.52 3.76
N ARG A 231 -3.56 -6.38 4.86
CA ARG A 231 -2.24 -7.02 5.03
C ARG A 231 -2.35 -8.55 5.00
N HIS A 232 -3.36 -9.13 5.64
CA HIS A 232 -3.54 -10.59 5.64
C HIS A 232 -3.97 -11.13 4.26
N ILE A 233 -4.82 -10.38 3.53
CA ILE A 233 -5.18 -10.68 2.13
C ILE A 233 -3.94 -10.62 1.24
N HIS A 234 -3.19 -9.51 1.32
CA HIS A 234 -1.94 -9.30 0.57
C HIS A 234 -0.94 -10.44 0.79
N HIS A 235 -0.70 -10.80 2.05
CA HIS A 235 0.20 -11.88 2.43
C HIS A 235 -0.29 -13.21 1.83
N SER A 236 -1.56 -13.55 2.02
CA SER A 236 -2.12 -14.83 1.53
C SER A 236 -1.98 -14.98 0.01
N ILE A 237 -2.30 -13.94 -0.77
CA ILE A 237 -2.14 -13.95 -2.23
C ILE A 237 -0.68 -14.04 -2.64
N THR A 238 0.18 -13.21 -2.04
CA THR A 238 1.59 -13.11 -2.45
C THR A 238 2.34 -14.44 -2.28
N MET A 239 2.02 -15.22 -1.25
CA MET A 239 2.69 -16.51 -0.99
C MET A 239 2.39 -17.60 -2.03
N HIS A 240 1.40 -17.40 -2.91
CA HIS A 240 1.18 -18.28 -4.08
C HIS A 240 1.96 -17.82 -5.31
N MET A 241 2.39 -16.56 -5.34
CA MET A 241 3.08 -15.97 -6.49
C MET A 241 4.60 -16.15 -6.43
N LEU A 242 5.15 -16.31 -5.22
CA LEU A 242 6.59 -16.44 -5.00
C LEU A 242 6.94 -17.91 -4.74
N GLU A 243 7.74 -18.48 -5.65
CA GLU A 243 8.38 -19.78 -5.41
C GLU A 243 9.50 -19.60 -4.39
N LEU A 244 9.44 -20.35 -3.29
CA LEU A 244 10.42 -20.29 -2.22
C LEU A 244 11.51 -21.33 -2.46
N ALA A 245 12.78 -20.90 -2.46
CA ALA A 245 13.89 -21.78 -2.15
C ALA A 245 14.17 -21.65 -0.64
N ASP A 246 14.19 -22.77 0.09
CA ASP A 246 14.28 -22.81 1.56
C ASP A 246 15.54 -22.12 2.15
N ASP A 247 16.56 -21.84 1.33
CA ASP A 247 17.87 -21.32 1.75
C ASP A 247 18.31 -20.02 1.05
N ALA A 248 17.44 -19.33 0.30
CA ALA A 248 17.83 -18.08 -0.37
C ALA A 248 17.85 -16.89 0.61
N ALA A 249 18.93 -16.10 0.58
CA ALA A 249 18.97 -14.82 1.28
C ALA A 249 17.81 -13.93 0.77
N PHE A 250 17.09 -13.27 1.69
CA PHE A 250 16.03 -12.34 1.31
C PHE A 250 16.62 -11.14 0.58
N GLU A 251 16.59 -11.18 -0.74
CA GLU A 251 16.74 -10.00 -1.59
C GLU A 251 15.39 -9.28 -1.67
N VAL A 252 15.40 -7.96 -1.82
CA VAL A 252 14.16 -7.20 -2.03
C VAL A 252 13.53 -7.72 -3.31
N VAL A 253 12.50 -8.55 -3.17
CA VAL A 253 11.78 -9.08 -4.31
C VAL A 253 10.87 -7.96 -4.81
N ILE A 254 11.17 -7.42 -5.98
CA ILE A 254 10.22 -6.61 -6.72
C ILE A 254 9.25 -7.59 -7.39
N TYR A 255 7.97 -7.50 -7.04
CA TYR A 255 6.91 -8.33 -7.61
C TYR A 255 5.63 -7.49 -7.71
N PRO A 256 4.64 -7.88 -8.52
CA PRO A 256 3.49 -7.03 -8.85
C PRO A 256 2.63 -6.51 -7.69
N LEU A 257 2.79 -7.07 -6.48
CA LEU A 257 2.12 -6.67 -5.24
C LEU A 257 3.10 -5.99 -4.27
N SER A 258 4.06 -5.22 -4.81
CA SER A 258 5.06 -4.45 -4.06
C SER A 258 5.25 -3.03 -4.60
N PHE A 259 6.07 -2.24 -3.91
CA PHE A 259 6.12 -0.77 -4.01
C PHE A 259 6.16 -0.16 -5.41
N PRO A 260 6.89 -0.66 -6.43
CA PRO A 260 6.94 0.02 -7.74
C PRO A 260 5.58 0.06 -8.42
N TYR A 261 4.78 -0.97 -8.19
CA TYR A 261 3.48 -1.14 -8.83
C TYR A 261 2.40 -0.27 -8.21
N THR A 262 2.67 0.39 -7.06
CA THR A 262 1.74 1.33 -6.40
C THR A 262 1.79 2.74 -6.99
N GLN A 263 2.76 3.05 -7.84
CA GLN A 263 2.90 4.38 -8.43
C GLN A 263 1.69 4.71 -9.32
N ILE A 264 1.16 5.91 -9.17
CA ILE A 264 0.02 6.40 -9.93
C ILE A 264 0.35 6.51 -11.42
N ILE A 265 -0.61 6.17 -12.29
CA ILE A 265 -0.47 6.28 -13.74
C ILE A 265 -1.44 7.34 -14.26
N ILE A 266 -0.89 8.42 -14.83
CA ILE A 266 -1.64 9.52 -15.46
C ILE A 266 -1.06 9.75 -16.86
N PRO A 267 -1.72 9.24 -17.92
CA PRO A 267 -1.31 9.48 -19.30
C PRO A 267 -1.24 10.99 -19.61
N GLU A 268 -0.42 11.35 -20.60
CA GLU A 268 -0.26 12.75 -20.98
C GLU A 268 -1.57 13.38 -21.47
N GLY A 269 -1.84 14.61 -21.03
CA GLY A 269 -3.05 15.35 -21.38
C GLY A 269 -4.33 14.91 -20.67
N ILE A 270 -4.27 13.91 -19.79
CA ILE A 270 -5.43 13.47 -19.01
C ILE A 270 -5.55 14.29 -17.72
N ASP A 271 -6.72 14.91 -17.54
CA ASP A 271 -7.17 15.46 -16.26
C ASP A 271 -8.13 14.46 -15.60
N LEU A 272 -7.70 13.85 -14.50
CA LEU A 272 -8.51 12.85 -13.78
C LEU A 272 -9.81 13.43 -13.21
N ASP A 273 -9.89 14.75 -12.94
CA ASP A 273 -11.10 15.38 -12.44
C ASP A 273 -12.19 15.56 -13.53
N GLN A 274 -11.82 15.37 -14.80
CA GLN A 274 -12.73 15.46 -15.96
C GLN A 274 -12.94 14.11 -16.68
N GLU A 275 -12.26 13.06 -16.23
CA GLU A 275 -12.25 11.75 -16.87
C GLU A 275 -13.34 10.84 -16.28
N GLU A 276 -14.26 10.34 -17.11
CA GLU A 276 -15.31 9.43 -16.66
C GLU A 276 -14.74 8.11 -16.12
N ASP A 277 -13.77 7.52 -16.82
CA ASP A 277 -13.06 6.32 -16.37
C ASP A 277 -11.79 6.67 -15.57
N TRP A 278 -11.93 7.55 -14.57
CA TRP A 278 -10.80 8.00 -13.74
C TRP A 278 -10.03 6.81 -13.13
N ALA A 279 -10.69 5.71 -12.77
CA ALA A 279 -10.06 4.53 -12.19
C ALA A 279 -9.36 3.61 -13.23
N GLY A 280 -9.61 3.79 -14.52
CA GLY A 280 -9.02 2.99 -15.61
C GLY A 280 -9.58 1.57 -15.72
N VAL A 281 -10.88 1.44 -15.43
CA VAL A 281 -11.66 0.20 -15.45
C VAL A 281 -11.63 -0.48 -16.82
N ASN A 282 -11.76 0.28 -17.91
CA ASN A 282 -11.85 -0.31 -19.25
C ASN A 282 -10.59 -1.10 -19.61
N GLY A 283 -10.75 -2.33 -20.10
CA GLY A 283 -9.66 -3.12 -20.67
C GLY A 283 -9.60 -4.56 -20.16
N VAL A 284 -8.47 -5.22 -20.43
CA VAL A 284 -8.26 -6.62 -20.03
C VAL A 284 -7.63 -6.67 -18.65
N TRP A 285 -8.21 -7.47 -17.78
CA TRP A 285 -7.77 -7.73 -16.42
C TRP A 285 -7.49 -9.21 -16.21
N THR A 286 -6.67 -9.51 -15.21
CA THR A 286 -6.52 -10.84 -14.64
C THR A 286 -7.05 -10.81 -13.22
N VAL A 287 -8.03 -11.66 -12.91
CA VAL A 287 -8.42 -11.93 -11.53
C VAL A 287 -7.78 -13.22 -11.08
N SER A 288 -7.13 -13.17 -9.93
CA SER A 288 -6.58 -14.30 -9.21
C SER A 288 -7.31 -14.45 -7.89
N PHE A 289 -7.64 -15.65 -7.48
CA PHE A 289 -8.33 -15.88 -6.21
C PHE A 289 -7.85 -17.15 -5.54
N CYS A 290 -7.89 -17.15 -4.20
CA CYS A 290 -7.63 -18.34 -3.41
C CYS A 290 -8.92 -18.90 -2.81
N PHE A 291 -8.98 -20.22 -2.69
CA PHE A 291 -10.01 -20.91 -1.94
C PHE A 291 -9.45 -22.17 -1.28
N VAL A 292 -10.14 -22.64 -0.24
CA VAL A 292 -9.84 -23.89 0.46
C VAL A 292 -11.04 -24.82 0.36
N ASP A 293 -10.84 -26.09 0.68
CA ASP A 293 -11.94 -27.05 0.78
C ASP A 293 -13.04 -26.55 1.74
N HIS A 294 -14.28 -26.50 1.26
CA HIS A 294 -15.41 -25.94 2.01
C HIS A 294 -15.70 -26.75 3.29
N SER A 295 -15.57 -28.07 3.24
CA SER A 295 -15.76 -28.90 4.44
C SER A 295 -14.70 -28.65 5.51
N LEU A 296 -13.46 -28.35 5.11
CA LEU A 296 -12.39 -27.93 6.02
C LEU A 296 -12.70 -26.55 6.61
N LEU A 297 -13.14 -25.61 5.78
CA LEU A 297 -13.49 -24.25 6.19
C LEU A 297 -14.61 -24.23 7.24
N LEU A 298 -15.67 -25.02 7.04
CA LEU A 298 -16.76 -25.16 8.00
C LEU A 298 -16.27 -25.74 9.33
N ARG A 299 -15.41 -26.77 9.30
CA ARG A 299 -14.83 -27.34 10.53
C ARG A 299 -13.98 -26.32 11.28
N TYR A 300 -13.21 -25.51 10.57
CA TYR A 300 -12.38 -24.47 11.18
C TYR A 300 -13.23 -23.39 11.88
N ASN A 301 -14.32 -22.95 11.26
CA ASN A 301 -15.15 -21.87 11.80
C ASN A 301 -16.18 -22.32 12.85
N ASN A 302 -16.73 -23.54 12.72
CA ASN A 302 -17.86 -24.01 13.53
C ASN A 302 -17.48 -25.01 14.63
N ILE A 303 -16.29 -25.64 14.57
CA ILE A 303 -15.87 -26.64 15.56
C ILE A 303 -14.65 -26.14 16.34
N PRO A 304 -14.83 -25.74 17.62
CA PRO A 304 -13.72 -25.28 18.45
C PRO A 304 -12.73 -26.41 18.74
N SER A 305 -11.50 -26.02 19.06
CA SER A 305 -10.45 -26.92 19.52
C SER A 305 -10.82 -27.52 20.88
N ILE A 306 -10.74 -28.84 21.00
CA ILE A 306 -10.99 -29.55 22.25
C ILE A 306 -9.93 -29.18 23.31
N GLU A 307 -8.70 -28.91 22.87
CA GLU A 307 -7.56 -28.65 23.77
C GLU A 307 -7.51 -27.19 24.24
N THR A 308 -7.76 -26.24 23.34
CA THR A 308 -7.57 -24.81 23.61
C THR A 308 -8.88 -24.03 23.74
N GLY A 309 -10.03 -24.62 23.37
CA GLY A 309 -11.32 -23.93 23.27
C GLY A 309 -11.41 -22.89 22.15
N GLY A 310 -10.29 -22.55 21.49
CA GLY A 310 -10.19 -21.58 20.39
C GLY A 310 -10.27 -22.24 19.01
N PHE A 311 -9.84 -21.52 17.97
CA PHE A 311 -9.80 -22.05 16.60
C PHE A 311 -8.82 -23.21 16.46
N ARG A 312 -9.16 -24.18 15.59
CA ARG A 312 -8.30 -25.32 15.25
C ARG A 312 -7.30 -24.96 14.16
N GLU A 313 -6.33 -24.11 14.48
CA GLU A 313 -5.30 -23.64 13.52
C GLU A 313 -4.50 -24.78 12.86
N SER A 314 -4.43 -25.95 13.50
CA SER A 314 -3.84 -27.17 12.91
C SER A 314 -4.52 -27.58 11.59
N LEU A 315 -5.78 -27.20 11.37
CA LEU A 315 -6.50 -27.45 10.12
C LEU A 315 -5.96 -26.62 8.95
N LEU A 316 -5.30 -25.50 9.22
CA LEU A 316 -4.75 -24.58 8.21
C LEU A 316 -3.25 -24.83 7.92
N THR A 317 -2.66 -25.81 8.59
CA THR A 317 -1.24 -26.20 8.47
C THR A 317 -1.03 -27.69 8.28
N GLY A 318 -2.05 -28.52 8.51
CA GLY A 318 -1.97 -29.97 8.38
C GLY A 318 -1.77 -30.44 6.94
N PRO A 319 -1.37 -31.71 6.74
CA PRO A 319 -1.08 -32.27 5.42
C PRO A 319 -2.29 -32.33 4.48
N ALA A 320 -3.51 -32.28 5.03
CA ALA A 320 -4.75 -32.22 4.26
C ALA A 320 -5.16 -30.79 3.86
N PHE A 321 -4.47 -29.77 4.38
CA PHE A 321 -4.74 -28.38 4.01
C PHE A 321 -4.17 -28.08 2.64
N GLN A 322 -5.04 -27.73 1.71
CA GLN A 322 -4.66 -27.23 0.40
C GLN A 322 -5.41 -25.94 0.11
N GLU A 323 -4.64 -24.89 -0.11
CA GLU A 323 -5.14 -23.61 -0.60
C GLU A 323 -4.90 -23.56 -2.10
N MET A 324 -5.97 -23.44 -2.87
CA MET A 324 -5.94 -23.41 -4.32
C MET A 324 -5.82 -21.99 -4.81
N PHE A 325 -4.87 -21.73 -5.72
CA PHE A 325 -4.74 -20.46 -6.44
C PHE A 325 -5.16 -20.65 -7.90
N ARG A 326 -6.07 -19.80 -8.37
CA ARG A 326 -6.58 -19.80 -9.76
C ARG A 326 -6.55 -18.40 -10.32
N SER A 327 -6.35 -18.31 -11.63
CA SER A 327 -6.35 -17.04 -12.36
C SER A 327 -7.15 -17.17 -13.65
N MET A 328 -7.89 -16.11 -14.00
CA MET A 328 -8.66 -16.02 -15.23
C MET A 328 -8.59 -14.62 -15.81
N LYS A 329 -8.74 -14.53 -17.14
CA LYS A 329 -8.77 -13.24 -17.85
C LYS A 329 -10.19 -12.79 -18.05
N LEU A 330 -10.41 -11.50 -17.85
CA LEU A 330 -11.70 -10.86 -18.04
C LEU A 330 -11.52 -9.51 -18.73
N THR A 331 -12.47 -9.15 -19.58
CA THR A 331 -12.50 -7.82 -20.21
C THR A 331 -13.58 -7.00 -19.54
N LEU A 332 -13.21 -5.87 -18.92
CA LEU A 332 -14.14 -4.93 -18.32
C LEU A 332 -14.43 -3.76 -19.26
N GLN A 333 -15.68 -3.30 -19.22
CA GLN A 333 -16.15 -2.13 -19.95
C GLN A 333 -17.02 -1.27 -19.04
N VAL A 334 -16.73 0.03 -19.00
CA VAL A 334 -17.57 1.03 -18.34
C VAL A 334 -18.89 1.16 -19.09
N THR A 335 -19.99 1.19 -18.34
CA THR A 335 -21.34 1.27 -18.87
C THR A 335 -22.05 2.57 -18.55
N SER A 336 -21.81 3.11 -17.36
CA SER A 336 -22.33 4.40 -16.95
C SER A 336 -21.52 4.95 -15.77
N VAL A 337 -21.68 6.25 -15.53
CA VAL A 337 -21.14 6.94 -14.37
C VAL A 337 -22.26 7.66 -13.63
N LYS A 338 -22.12 7.80 -12.32
CA LYS A 338 -23.03 8.56 -11.47
C LYS A 338 -22.22 9.50 -10.59
N GLU A 339 -22.55 10.79 -10.62
CA GLU A 339 -21.88 11.79 -9.78
C GLU A 339 -21.92 11.42 -8.29
N ASP A 340 -20.80 11.66 -7.62
CA ASP A 340 -20.67 11.53 -6.17
C ASP A 340 -20.40 12.93 -5.57
N PRO A 341 -21.39 13.55 -4.91
CA PRO A 341 -21.24 14.87 -4.30
C PRO A 341 -20.13 14.95 -3.25
N ASN A 342 -19.83 13.83 -2.57
CA ASN A 342 -18.78 13.79 -1.54
C ASN A 342 -17.38 13.74 -2.16
N HIS A 343 -17.27 13.31 -3.42
CA HIS A 343 -16.01 13.17 -4.13
C HIS A 343 -16.07 13.83 -5.53
N PRO A 344 -16.09 15.18 -5.61
CA PRO A 344 -16.11 15.89 -6.90
C PRO A 344 -14.96 15.46 -7.82
N GLY A 345 -15.29 15.21 -9.09
CA GLY A 345 -14.36 14.69 -10.10
C GLY A 345 -14.12 13.18 -10.03
N ARG A 346 -14.73 12.46 -9.08
CA ARG A 346 -14.61 11.00 -8.95
C ARG A 346 -16.02 10.37 -8.91
N PRO A 347 -16.78 10.45 -10.03
CA PRO A 347 -18.09 9.81 -10.08
C PRO A 347 -17.96 8.30 -9.84
N ARG A 348 -19.00 7.68 -9.28
CA ARG A 348 -19.11 6.23 -9.22
C ARG A 348 -19.18 5.67 -10.64
N ILE A 349 -18.30 4.73 -10.95
CA ILE A 349 -18.23 4.08 -12.26
C ILE A 349 -18.97 2.75 -12.16
N TYR A 350 -19.87 2.46 -13.10
CA TYR A 350 -20.51 1.14 -13.24
C TYR A 350 -19.94 0.42 -14.46
N PHE A 351 -19.66 -0.88 -14.32
CA PHE A 351 -19.03 -1.66 -15.38
C PHE A 351 -19.65 -3.05 -15.54
N LEU A 352 -19.46 -3.60 -16.74
CA LEU A 352 -19.73 -4.99 -17.07
C LEU A 352 -18.44 -5.67 -17.49
N GLY A 353 -18.36 -6.98 -17.27
CA GLY A 353 -17.23 -7.80 -17.65
C GLY A 353 -17.66 -9.13 -18.25
N ALA A 354 -16.84 -9.62 -19.18
CA ALA A 354 -16.97 -10.95 -19.76
C ALA A 354 -15.69 -11.75 -19.54
N ILE A 355 -15.84 -13.00 -19.10
CA ILE A 355 -14.72 -13.93 -18.93
C ILE A 355 -14.40 -14.56 -20.29
N ALA A 356 -13.15 -14.47 -20.71
CA ALA A 356 -12.69 -14.97 -22.00
C ALA A 356 -12.31 -16.46 -21.91
N GLU A 357 -13.27 -17.34 -21.63
CA GLU A 357 -13.04 -18.80 -21.74
C GLU A 357 -13.83 -19.43 -22.91
N PRO A 358 -13.19 -20.25 -23.77
CA PRO A 358 -13.85 -20.84 -24.94
C PRO A 358 -14.82 -21.99 -24.64
N SER A 359 -14.88 -22.50 -23.41
CA SER A 359 -15.58 -23.75 -23.09
C SER A 359 -16.50 -23.62 -21.88
N ASN A 360 -17.79 -23.53 -22.18
CA ASN A 360 -18.95 -23.89 -21.34
C ASN A 360 -19.57 -22.86 -20.37
N GLY A 361 -19.49 -21.56 -20.67
CA GLY A 361 -20.41 -20.58 -20.10
C GLY A 361 -19.88 -19.16 -20.20
N SER A 362 -20.69 -18.23 -20.71
CA SER A 362 -20.36 -16.81 -20.61
C SER A 362 -20.55 -16.36 -19.16
N SER A 363 -19.52 -16.52 -18.35
CA SER A 363 -19.50 -15.94 -17.01
C SER A 363 -19.50 -14.41 -17.15
N THR A 364 -20.43 -13.77 -16.46
CA THR A 364 -20.64 -12.32 -16.52
C THR A 364 -20.25 -11.71 -15.20
N ILE A 365 -19.62 -10.54 -15.26
CA ILE A 365 -19.30 -9.71 -14.11
C ILE A 365 -20.06 -8.40 -14.26
N ASN A 366 -20.61 -7.88 -13.17
CA ASN A 366 -21.14 -6.52 -13.11
C ASN A 366 -20.81 -5.92 -11.75
N GLY A 367 -20.46 -4.63 -11.75
CA GLY A 367 -19.95 -4.01 -10.54
C GLY A 367 -19.83 -2.51 -10.65
N TYR A 368 -19.23 -1.93 -9.63
CA TYR A 368 -18.93 -0.51 -9.58
C TYR A 368 -17.60 -0.21 -8.88
N VAL A 369 -17.07 0.97 -9.18
CA VAL A 369 -15.91 1.58 -8.52
C VAL A 369 -16.35 2.91 -7.91
N CYS A 370 -16.01 3.15 -6.64
CA CYS A 370 -16.25 4.44 -5.99
C CYS A 370 -15.16 4.78 -4.97
N MET A 371 -15.20 6.00 -4.47
CA MET A 371 -14.38 6.44 -3.35
C MET A 371 -15.04 6.04 -2.02
N THR A 372 -14.24 5.71 -1.01
CA THR A 372 -14.66 5.53 0.39
C THR A 372 -14.55 6.84 1.17
N ASP A 373 -15.14 6.91 2.36
CA ASP A 373 -15.09 8.08 3.25
C ASP A 373 -13.66 8.50 3.66
N ASP A 374 -12.71 7.56 3.70
CA ASP A 374 -11.28 7.82 3.92
C ASP A 374 -10.47 7.97 2.63
N ASN A 375 -11.14 8.35 1.54
CA ASN A 375 -10.56 8.56 0.23
C ASN A 375 -9.75 7.36 -0.28
N GLN A 376 -10.21 6.13 -0.07
CA GLN A 376 -9.66 4.95 -0.74
C GLN A 376 -10.55 4.55 -1.91
N ILE A 377 -10.04 3.73 -2.83
CA ILE A 377 -10.77 3.34 -4.04
C ILE A 377 -11.35 1.94 -3.81
N ARG A 378 -12.66 1.86 -3.69
CA ARG A 378 -13.40 0.60 -3.51
C ARG A 378 -13.84 0.04 -4.85
N TRP A 379 -13.72 -1.28 -4.96
CA TRP A 379 -14.26 -2.08 -6.04
C TRP A 379 -15.26 -3.08 -5.46
N HIS A 380 -16.48 -3.03 -5.98
CA HIS A 380 -17.50 -4.04 -5.75
C HIS A 380 -17.85 -4.68 -7.08
N PHE A 381 -17.97 -6.00 -7.11
CA PHE A 381 -18.55 -6.68 -8.26
C PHE A 381 -19.15 -8.02 -7.85
N VAL A 382 -20.18 -8.43 -8.58
CA VAL A 382 -20.70 -9.78 -8.53
C VAL A 382 -20.40 -10.51 -9.82
N SER A 383 -20.28 -11.82 -9.73
CA SER A 383 -20.01 -12.68 -10.88
C SER A 383 -20.82 -13.95 -10.82
N GLY A 384 -21.09 -14.53 -11.98
CA GLY A 384 -21.75 -15.84 -12.07
C GLY A 384 -22.05 -16.24 -13.50
N GLU A 385 -22.94 -17.21 -13.66
CA GLU A 385 -23.17 -17.89 -14.93
C GLU A 385 -24.60 -17.63 -15.43
N GLN A 386 -24.76 -17.55 -16.76
CA GLN A 386 -26.08 -17.43 -17.41
C GLN A 386 -26.93 -16.26 -16.88
N GLY A 387 -26.29 -15.16 -16.46
CA GLY A 387 -26.97 -13.99 -15.91
C GLY A 387 -27.42 -14.12 -14.45
N GLN A 388 -27.08 -15.23 -13.77
CA GLN A 388 -27.29 -15.39 -12.34
C GLN A 388 -26.00 -15.08 -11.59
N ALA A 389 -26.03 -14.08 -10.71
CA ALA A 389 -24.92 -13.80 -9.81
C ALA A 389 -24.82 -14.90 -8.75
N ILE A 390 -23.60 -15.35 -8.48
CA ILE A 390 -23.29 -16.40 -7.50
C ILE A 390 -22.27 -15.87 -6.50
N TRP A 391 -21.24 -15.20 -6.99
CA TRP A 391 -20.14 -14.69 -6.18
C TRP A 391 -20.26 -13.18 -5.99
N SER A 392 -19.96 -12.70 -4.80
CA SER A 392 -19.83 -11.29 -4.45
C SER A 392 -18.37 -11.02 -4.08
N SER A 393 -17.82 -9.88 -4.52
CA SER A 393 -16.42 -9.52 -4.31
C SER A 393 -16.29 -8.06 -3.90
N GLU A 394 -15.50 -7.85 -2.85
CA GLU A 394 -15.23 -6.55 -2.25
C GLU A 394 -13.74 -6.32 -2.11
N GLY A 395 -13.24 -5.23 -2.67
CA GLY A 395 -11.81 -4.95 -2.66
C GLY A 395 -11.45 -3.48 -2.68
N VAL A 396 -10.17 -3.22 -2.44
CA VAL A 396 -9.57 -1.90 -2.40
C VAL A 396 -8.41 -1.86 -3.40
N GLN A 397 -8.40 -0.85 -4.25
CA GLN A 397 -7.22 -0.57 -5.07
C GLN A 397 -6.12 0.01 -4.18
N VAL A 398 -4.96 -0.63 -4.20
CA VAL A 398 -3.81 -0.20 -3.38
C VAL A 398 -2.90 0.68 -4.21
N GLY A 399 -2.41 1.77 -3.61
CA GLY A 399 -1.56 2.73 -4.29
C GLY A 399 -2.33 3.81 -5.05
N GLY A 400 -1.69 4.39 -6.05
CA GLY A 400 -2.26 5.42 -6.89
C GLY A 400 -3.40 4.94 -7.79
N ILE A 401 -4.22 5.88 -8.24
CA ILE A 401 -5.19 5.68 -9.34
C ILE A 401 -4.47 5.01 -10.53
N ARG A 402 -5.11 3.98 -11.12
CA ARG A 402 -4.61 3.22 -12.27
C ARG A 402 -3.27 2.51 -12.05
N SER A 403 -2.81 2.40 -10.80
CA SER A 403 -1.56 1.70 -10.52
C SER A 403 -1.67 0.21 -10.88
N SER A 404 -0.54 -0.38 -11.26
CA SER A 404 -0.46 -1.79 -11.68
C SER A 404 -0.52 -2.78 -10.52
N TYR A 405 -0.44 -2.30 -9.29
CA TYR A 405 -0.64 -3.10 -8.08
C TYR A 405 -2.04 -3.73 -8.10
N GLY A 406 -3.04 -3.00 -8.58
CA GLY A 406 -4.40 -3.48 -8.71
C GLY A 406 -5.20 -3.48 -7.41
N VAL A 407 -6.19 -4.37 -7.35
CA VAL A 407 -7.22 -4.41 -6.31
C VAL A 407 -7.07 -5.70 -5.50
N LEU A 408 -6.95 -5.57 -4.19
CA LEU A 408 -6.96 -6.70 -3.25
C LEU A 408 -8.27 -6.70 -2.47
N GLY A 409 -8.82 -7.88 -2.24
CA GLY A 409 -10.12 -7.99 -1.60
C GLY A 409 -10.46 -9.39 -1.15
N SER A 410 -11.72 -9.57 -0.78
CA SER A 410 -12.29 -10.87 -0.44
C SER A 410 -13.52 -11.15 -1.30
N TRP A 411 -13.75 -12.42 -1.58
CA TRP A 411 -14.94 -12.91 -2.26
C TRP A 411 -15.71 -13.87 -1.35
N THR A 412 -17.02 -13.91 -1.51
CA THR A 412 -17.96 -14.86 -0.89
C THR A 412 -19.14 -15.06 -1.83
N THR A 413 -20.24 -15.69 -1.40
CA THR A 413 -21.45 -15.77 -2.24
C THR A 413 -22.30 -14.51 -2.13
N ILE A 414 -23.26 -14.32 -3.03
CA ILE A 414 -24.22 -13.20 -2.97
C ILE A 414 -25.26 -13.35 -1.85
N PHE A 415 -25.42 -14.55 -1.29
CA PHE A 415 -26.42 -14.81 -0.24
C PHE A 415 -25.91 -14.37 1.13
N HIS A 416 -24.59 -14.47 1.32
CA HIS A 416 -23.93 -14.12 2.57
C HIS A 416 -24.46 -14.94 3.76
N ASP A 417 -24.70 -16.23 3.52
CA ASP A 417 -25.11 -17.19 4.54
C ASP A 417 -23.96 -17.50 5.51
N GLU A 418 -24.27 -17.92 6.74
CA GLU A 418 -23.26 -18.17 7.80
C GLU A 418 -22.18 -19.20 7.39
N ASP A 419 -22.56 -20.14 6.54
CA ASP A 419 -21.72 -21.23 6.06
C ASP A 419 -21.11 -20.96 4.66
N ASP A 420 -21.25 -19.73 4.14
CA ASP A 420 -20.73 -19.40 2.82
C ASP A 420 -19.20 -19.45 2.75
N PRO A 421 -18.63 -19.98 1.66
CA PRO A 421 -17.19 -19.91 1.46
C PRO A 421 -16.71 -18.46 1.42
N VAL A 422 -15.46 -18.27 1.85
CA VAL A 422 -14.75 -16.99 1.76
C VAL A 422 -13.31 -17.22 1.32
N GLY A 423 -12.77 -16.26 0.58
CA GLY A 423 -11.36 -16.28 0.23
C GLY A 423 -10.86 -14.93 -0.29
N PRO A 424 -9.54 -14.75 -0.42
CA PRO A 424 -8.95 -13.54 -0.95
C PRO A 424 -8.97 -13.54 -2.48
N PHE A 425 -9.02 -12.36 -3.08
CA PHE A 425 -8.76 -12.16 -4.51
C PHE A 425 -7.79 -11.01 -4.76
N TRP A 426 -7.23 -11.02 -5.96
CA TRP A 426 -6.42 -9.98 -6.54
C TRP A 426 -6.81 -9.74 -8.00
N LEU A 427 -7.25 -8.54 -8.32
CA LEU A 427 -7.61 -8.11 -9.66
C LEU A 427 -6.57 -7.12 -10.17
N ARG A 428 -5.90 -7.42 -11.29
CA ARG A 428 -4.84 -6.57 -11.85
C ARG A 428 -4.97 -6.37 -13.35
N LYS A 429 -4.54 -5.20 -13.81
CA LYS A 429 -4.40 -4.91 -15.23
C LYS A 429 -2.96 -5.24 -15.65
N PRO A 430 -2.72 -6.29 -16.46
CA PRO A 430 -1.37 -6.55 -16.94
C PRO A 430 -0.91 -5.41 -17.85
N PRO A 431 0.40 -5.07 -17.88
CA PRO A 431 0.95 -4.18 -18.88
C PRO A 431 0.58 -4.69 -20.29
N THR A 432 -0.01 -3.83 -21.10
CA THR A 432 -0.28 -4.13 -22.52
C THR A 432 1.07 -4.18 -23.24
N ASP A 433 1.40 -5.34 -23.82
CA ASP A 433 2.68 -5.69 -24.46
C ASP A 433 3.93 -5.66 -23.57
N GLN A 434 4.04 -6.71 -22.76
CA GLN A 434 5.25 -7.51 -22.63
C GLN A 434 4.81 -8.85 -22.05
N THR A 435 5.08 -9.96 -22.75
CA THR A 435 5.21 -11.26 -22.12
C THR A 435 6.45 -11.19 -21.24
N PRO A 436 6.40 -11.28 -19.91
CA PRO A 436 7.59 -11.60 -19.15
C PRO A 436 7.57 -13.10 -18.93
N ALA A 437 8.68 -13.76 -19.25
CA ALA A 437 8.98 -15.05 -18.67
C ALA A 437 8.72 -14.98 -17.16
N LEU A 438 8.03 -15.98 -16.62
CA LEU A 438 8.02 -16.19 -15.17
C LEU A 438 9.48 -16.24 -14.69
N GLY A 439 9.79 -15.44 -13.68
CA GLY A 439 11.00 -15.58 -12.88
C GLY A 439 12.25 -14.88 -13.42
N SER A 440 12.43 -13.62 -13.05
CA SER A 440 13.75 -13.19 -12.58
C SER A 440 13.59 -12.13 -11.49
N ALA A 441 14.08 -12.47 -10.30
CA ALA A 441 14.31 -11.48 -9.25
C ALA A 441 15.39 -10.51 -9.78
N ALA A 442 15.03 -9.24 -9.98
CA ALA A 442 16.00 -8.21 -10.31
C ALA A 442 16.66 -7.74 -9.01
N SER A 443 17.91 -8.15 -8.80
CA SER A 443 18.75 -7.71 -7.68
C SER A 443 19.20 -6.27 -7.91
N LEU A 444 18.66 -5.32 -7.13
CA LEU A 444 19.25 -3.98 -7.04
C LEU A 444 20.47 -4.04 -6.11
N HIS A 445 21.66 -4.19 -6.69
CA HIS A 445 22.90 -3.98 -5.96
C HIS A 445 23.11 -2.48 -5.73
N SER A 446 23.09 -2.04 -4.48
CA SER A 446 23.49 -0.69 -4.09
C SER A 446 24.99 -0.51 -4.28
N SER A 447 25.38 0.54 -5.00
CA SER A 447 26.69 1.20 -4.84
C SER A 447 26.66 2.14 -3.65
#